data_AF-A0A9P6SQL8-F1
#
_entry.id   AF-A0A9P6SQL8-F1
#
_cell.length_a   1.000
_cell.length_b   1.000
_cell.length_c   1.000
_cell.angle_alpha   90.00
_cell.angle_beta   90.00
_cell.angle_gamma   90.00
#
_symmetry.space_group_name_H-M   'P 1'
#
loop_
_entity.id
_entity.type
_entity.pdbx_description
1 polymer ?
#
loop_
_entity_poly.entity_id
_entity_poly.type
_entity_poly.pdbx_seq_one_letter_code
_entity_poly.pdbx_strand_id
1 'polypeptide(L)'
;MSAIKPSPQAVIQAYRHLYRGILHAVQFTARDQLRDAFRKGDLSTFDQERVNRTVGFLKIAARERGLEHQLVKSLIHTAYWRRKKPL
;
A
#
# COMPACT_ATOMS: atom_id res chain seq x y z
N MET A 1 -24.80 -2.65 12.11
CA MET A 1 -23.46 -3.04 12.60
C MET A 1 -22.65 -1.76 12.75
N SER A 2 -22.39 -1.30 13.98
CA SER A 2 -21.59 -0.07 14.17
C SER A 2 -20.17 -0.31 13.69
N ALA A 3 -19.75 0.42 12.66
CA ALA A 3 -18.38 0.40 12.18
C ALA A 3 -17.45 0.83 13.33
N ILE A 4 -16.71 -0.13 13.89
CA ILE A 4 -15.68 0.14 14.89
C ILE A 4 -14.63 1.00 14.19
N LYS A 5 -14.60 2.30 14.51
CA LYS A 5 -13.59 3.20 13.98
C LYS A 5 -12.22 2.73 14.49
N PRO A 6 -11.24 2.51 13.61
CA PRO A 6 -9.91 2.07 14.03
C PRO A 6 -9.26 3.14 14.91
N SER A 7 -8.50 2.71 15.91
CA SER A 7 -7.75 3.65 16.74
C SER A 7 -6.68 4.38 15.91
N PRO A 8 -6.36 5.65 16.21
CA PRO A 8 -5.31 6.38 15.49
C PRO A 8 -3.96 5.65 15.49
N GLN A 9 -3.65 4.93 16.57
CA GLN A 9 -2.41 4.14 16.68
C GLN A 9 -2.39 2.98 15.69
N ALA A 10 -3.51 2.27 15.50
CA ALA A 10 -3.61 1.17 14.53
C ALA A 10 -3.36 1.67 13.10
N VAL A 11 -3.95 2.82 12.74
CA VAL A 11 -3.75 3.43 11.41
C VAL A 11 -2.29 3.83 11.19
N ILE A 12 -1.63 4.44 12.20
CA ILE A 12 -0.22 4.81 12.12
C ILE A 12 0.69 3.58 11.97
N GLN A 13 0.41 2.51 12.73
CA GLN A 13 1.18 1.26 12.63
C GLN A 13 1.02 0.62 11.25
N ALA A 14 -0.21 0.52 10.74
CA ALA A 14 -0.51 0.03 9.40
C ALA A 14 0.27 0.79 8.31
N TYR A 15 0.23 2.12 8.34
CA TYR A 15 1.00 2.98 7.43
C TYR A 15 2.50 2.66 7.50
N ARG A 16 3.07 2.58 8.71
CA ARG A 16 4.49 2.31 8.93
C ARG A 16 4.91 0.92 8.41
N HIS A 17 4.07 -0.11 8.54
CA HIS A 17 4.37 -1.44 8.04
C HIS A 17 4.35 -1.50 6.52
N LEU A 18 3.33 -0.91 5.89
CA LEU A 18 3.21 -0.87 4.44
C LEU A 18 4.33 -0.03 3.80
N TYR A 19 4.68 1.10 4.42
CA TYR A 19 5.74 1.98 3.94
C TYR A 19 7.09 1.26 3.87
N ARG A 20 7.44 0.50 4.91
CA ARG A 20 8.66 -0.31 4.91
C ARG A 20 8.60 -1.42 3.85
N GLY A 21 7.47 -2.12 3.73
CA GLY A 21 7.28 -3.18 2.73
C GLY A 21 7.51 -2.68 1.30
N ILE A 22 6.94 -1.53 0.94
CA ILE A 22 7.11 -0.93 -0.39
C ILE A 22 8.57 -0.56 -0.67
N LEU A 23 9.28 0.03 0.30
CA LEU A 23 10.68 0.42 0.13
C LEU A 23 11.56 -0.79 -0.20
N HIS A 24 11.32 -1.92 0.46
CA HIS A 24 12.05 -3.15 0.19
C HIS A 24 11.61 -3.83 -1.12
N ALA A 25 10.32 -3.76 -1.48
CA ALA A 25 9.78 -4.46 -2.65
C ALA A 25 10.14 -3.80 -3.98
N VAL A 26 10.08 -2.47 -4.06
CA VAL A 26 10.05 -1.74 -5.35
C VAL A 26 10.67 -0.33 -5.25
N GLN A 27 11.45 -0.07 -4.19
CA GLN A 27 12.06 1.23 -3.90
C GLN A 27 11.00 2.36 -3.75
N PHE A 28 11.42 3.63 -3.83
CA PHE A 28 10.58 4.81 -3.49
C PHE A 28 9.36 5.05 -4.40
N THR A 29 9.14 4.24 -5.43
CA THR A 29 8.19 4.51 -6.52
C THR A 29 6.71 4.39 -6.12
N ALA A 30 6.37 3.65 -5.06
CA ALA A 30 4.98 3.49 -4.57
C ALA A 30 4.62 4.38 -3.37
N ARG A 31 5.55 5.19 -2.87
CA ARG A 31 5.36 6.02 -1.67
C ARG A 31 4.14 6.93 -1.75
N ASP A 32 3.97 7.61 -2.88
CA ASP A 32 2.89 8.58 -3.03
C ASP A 32 1.52 7.93 -3.12
N GLN A 33 1.44 6.72 -3.68
CA GLN A 33 0.19 5.94 -3.73
C GLN A 33 -0.25 5.53 -2.33
N LEU A 34 0.69 5.05 -1.51
CA LEU A 34 0.41 4.72 -0.12
C LEU A 34 0.01 5.96 0.69
N ARG A 35 0.74 7.06 0.51
CA ARG A 35 0.45 8.33 1.20
C ARG A 35 -0.92 8.87 0.82
N ASP A 36 -1.29 8.84 -0.45
CA ASP A 36 -2.61 9.24 -0.93
C ASP A 36 -3.70 8.34 -0.35
N ALA A 37 -3.52 7.02 -0.37
CA ALA A 37 -4.50 6.06 0.16
C ALA A 37 -4.79 6.30 1.65
N PHE A 38 -3.77 6.58 2.47
CA PHE A 38 -3.95 6.82 3.91
C PHE A 38 -4.42 8.25 4.24
N ARG A 39 -4.12 9.25 3.40
CA ARG A 39 -4.49 10.65 3.67
C ARG A 39 -5.83 11.05 3.10
N LYS A 40 -6.19 10.50 1.93
CA LYS A 40 -7.43 10.81 1.20
C LYS A 40 -8.46 9.68 1.33
N GLY A 41 -8.05 8.49 1.79
CA GLY A 41 -8.95 7.36 1.97
C GLY A 41 -9.86 7.55 3.18
N ASP A 42 -11.03 6.93 3.10
CA ASP A 42 -12.01 6.94 4.20
C ASP A 42 -11.61 5.92 5.28
N LEU A 43 -11.53 6.39 6.52
CA LEU A 43 -11.24 5.57 7.70
C LEU A 43 -12.29 4.48 7.93
N SER A 44 -13.52 4.65 7.45
CA SER A 44 -14.57 3.62 7.54
C SER A 44 -14.22 2.35 6.73
N THR A 45 -13.36 2.49 5.72
CA THR A 45 -12.92 1.40 4.84
C THR A 45 -11.67 0.69 5.35
N PHE A 46 -11.15 1.09 6.51
CA PHE A 46 -9.95 0.50 7.08
C PHE A 46 -10.21 -0.96 7.48
N ASP A 47 -9.37 -1.85 6.95
CA ASP A 47 -9.39 -3.28 7.23
C ASP A 47 -7.97 -3.75 7.58
N GLN A 48 -7.78 -4.10 8.85
CA GLN A 48 -6.49 -4.55 9.36
C GLN A 48 -6.02 -5.86 8.72
N GLU A 49 -6.95 -6.76 8.39
CA GLU A 49 -6.62 -8.04 7.76
C GLU A 49 -6.14 -7.83 6.32
N ARG A 50 -6.79 -6.93 5.58
CA ARG A 50 -6.35 -6.51 4.24
C ARG A 50 -4.98 -5.84 4.29
N VAL A 51 -4.71 -5.02 5.31
CA VAL A 51 -3.37 -4.45 5.55
C VAL A 51 -2.35 -5.56 5.75
N ASN A 52 -2.62 -6.54 6.62
CA ASN A 52 -1.71 -7.63 6.92
C ASN A 52 -1.39 -8.47 5.67
N ARG A 53 -2.41 -8.82 4.88
CA ARG A 53 -2.23 -9.52 3.59
C ARG A 53 -1.33 -8.74 2.64
N THR A 54 -1.56 -7.43 2.52
CA THR A 54 -0.76 -6.56 1.65
C THR A 54 0.70 -6.47 2.12
N VAL A 55 0.94 -6.38 3.44
CA VAL A 55 2.29 -6.43 4.01
C VAL A 55 2.98 -7.76 3.69
N GLY A 56 2.26 -8.89 3.80
CA GLY A 56 2.78 -10.21 3.44
C GLY A 56 3.19 -10.29 1.97
N PHE A 57 2.31 -9.87 1.07
CA PHE A 57 2.58 -9.80 -0.37
C PHE A 57 3.81 -8.95 -0.70
N LEU A 58 3.93 -7.76 -0.11
CA LEU A 58 5.09 -6.88 -0.31
C LEU A 58 6.39 -7.50 0.22
N LYS A 59 6.34 -8.23 1.33
CA LYS A 59 7.52 -8.95 1.85
C LYS A 59 7.98 -10.05 0.88
N ILE A 60 7.05 -10.77 0.24
CA ILE A 60 7.38 -11.77 -0.78
C ILE A 60 8.01 -11.09 -2.00
N ALA A 61 7.35 -10.03 -2.50
CA ALA A 61 7.84 -9.22 -3.63
C ALA A 61 9.23 -8.58 -3.40
N ALA A 62 9.60 -8.36 -2.14
CA ALA A 62 10.92 -7.84 -1.76
C ALA A 62 12.01 -8.91 -1.67
N ARG A 63 11.64 -10.14 -1.32
CA ARG A 63 12.58 -11.25 -1.15
C ARG A 63 12.97 -11.86 -2.48
N GLU A 64 12.00 -12.01 -3.38
CA GLU A 64 12.19 -12.68 -4.65
C GLU A 64 11.88 -11.70 -5.79
N ARG A 65 12.77 -11.59 -6.78
CA ARG A 65 12.48 -10.85 -8.04
C ARG A 65 11.55 -11.66 -8.96
N GLY A 66 10.60 -12.37 -8.36
CA GLY A 66 9.63 -13.24 -9.00
C GLY A 66 8.38 -12.49 -9.47
N LEU A 67 7.27 -13.24 -9.58
CA LEU A 67 6.02 -12.74 -10.14
C LEU A 67 5.45 -11.57 -9.33
N GLU A 68 5.50 -11.64 -8.00
CA GLU A 68 5.00 -10.62 -7.08
C GLU A 68 5.75 -9.30 -7.29
N HIS A 69 7.06 -9.36 -7.47
CA HIS A 69 7.87 -8.17 -7.79
C HIS A 69 7.43 -7.54 -9.11
N GLN A 70 7.23 -8.34 -10.17
CA GLN A 70 6.78 -7.85 -11.48
C GLN A 70 5.36 -7.27 -11.42
N LEU A 71 4.47 -7.89 -10.65
CA LEU A 71 3.12 -7.40 -10.42
C LEU A 71 3.13 -6.04 -9.72
N VAL A 72 3.87 -5.90 -8.60
CA VAL A 72 3.97 -4.61 -7.89
C VAL A 72 4.53 -3.53 -8.82
N LYS A 73 5.58 -3.84 -9.59
CA LYS A 73 6.17 -2.89 -10.55
C LYS A 73 5.18 -2.46 -11.62
N SER A 74 4.42 -3.40 -12.19
CA SER A 74 3.40 -3.14 -13.23
C SER A 74 2.24 -2.29 -12.70
N LEU A 75 1.78 -2.56 -11.47
CA LEU A 75 0.75 -1.77 -10.80
C LEU A 75 1.20 -0.33 -10.58
N ILE A 76 2.43 -0.14 -10.08
CA ILE A 76 2.99 1.20 -9.85
C ILE A 76 3.14 1.96 -11.17
N HIS A 77 3.65 1.30 -12.21
CA HIS A 77 3.80 1.88 -13.53
C HIS A 77 2.45 2.35 -14.09
N THR A 78 1.42 1.48 -14.02
CA THR A 78 0.06 1.80 -14.45
C THR A 78 -0.52 2.99 -13.68
N ALA A 79 -0.35 3.00 -12.35
CA ALA A 79 -0.84 4.08 -11.50
C ALA A 79 -0.08 5.41 -11.73
N TYR A 80 1.20 5.37 -12.08
CA TYR A 80 1.96 6.55 -12.50
C TYR A 80 1.34 7.17 -13.76
N TRP A 81 1.10 6.37 -14.79
CA TRP A 81 0.52 6.88 -16.04
C TRP A 81 -0.91 7.40 -15.89
N ARG A 82 -1.74 6.74 -15.06
CA ARG A 82 -3.09 7.24 -14.74
C ARG A 82 -3.06 8.63 -14.11
N ARG A 83 -2.06 8.92 -13.27
CA ARG A 83 -1.88 10.25 -12.66
C ARG A 83 -1.28 11.28 -13.61
N LYS A 84 -0.45 10.83 -14.56
CA LYS A 84 0.22 11.71 -15.51
C LYS A 84 -0.66 12.11 -16.69
N LYS A 85 -1.66 11.31 -17.08
CA LYS A 85 -2.65 11.76 -18.08
C LYS A 85 -3.48 12.89 -17.45
N PRO A 86 -3.34 14.15 -17.91
CA PRO A 86 -4.42 15.09 -17.68
C PRO A 86 -5.61 14.59 -18.50
N LEU A 87 -6.81 14.68 -17.92
CA LEU A 87 -8.03 14.64 -18.72
C LEU A 87 -7.97 15.73 -19.79
#